data_AF-A0A3Q3FJG5-F1
#
_entry.id   AF-A0A3Q3FJG5-F1
#
_cell.length_a   1.000
_cell.length_b   1.000
_cell.length_c   1.000
_cell.angle_alpha   90.00
_cell.angle_beta   90.00
_cell.angle_gamma   90.00
#
_symmetry.space_group_name_H-M   'P 1'
#
loop_
_entity.id
_entity.type
_entity.pdbx_description
1 polymer ?
#
loop_
_entity_poly.entity_id
_entity_poly.type
_entity_poly.pdbx_seq_one_letter_code
_entity_poly.pdbx_strand_id
1 'polypeptide(L)'
;MAEGETEKEYDTRKAIEELRGRFQGLTTALKESSQSPLEASLHFCQEFCQVLVEHAGRWKTDEDPLPLLEVYTVAIVSFAQAASCLSSECENVPLLLEKLALSCAELLLLLPQHVPIALWEEFQSSMKSAHSLLQDSGSTQLYQLSVLAQQDGVWSNTTLSSILSNQTPQPEQGFLPNTNFKIS
;
A
#
# COMPACT_ATOMS: atom_id res chain seq x y z
N MET A 1 -31.64 -6.66 9.89
CA MET A 1 -31.00 -6.24 8.63
C MET A 1 -29.60 -6.82 8.68
N ALA A 2 -29.38 -8.01 8.13
CA ALA A 2 -28.10 -8.73 8.19
C ALA A 2 -27.72 -9.38 6.85
N GLU A 3 -28.52 -9.17 5.80
CA GLU A 3 -28.35 -9.82 4.49
C GLU A 3 -27.49 -8.98 3.53
N GLY A 4 -27.34 -7.67 3.76
CA GLY A 4 -26.57 -6.77 2.88
C GLY A 4 -25.07 -6.71 3.17
N GLU A 5 -24.63 -7.04 4.39
CA GLU A 5 -23.21 -7.01 4.78
C GLU A 5 -22.45 -8.21 4.22
N THR A 6 -23.11 -9.38 4.13
CA THR A 6 -22.52 -10.62 3.63
C THR A 6 -22.33 -10.65 2.11
N GLU A 7 -23.19 -9.94 1.37
CA GLU A 7 -23.14 -9.93 -0.10
C GLU A 7 -22.02 -9.01 -0.63
N LYS A 8 -21.82 -7.84 0.00
CA LYS A 8 -20.73 -6.91 -0.34
C LYS A 8 -19.36 -7.51 -0.03
N GLU A 9 -19.21 -8.19 1.11
CA GLU A 9 -17.96 -8.86 1.49
C GLU A 9 -17.60 -10.01 0.53
N TYR A 10 -18.60 -10.78 0.09
CA TYR A 10 -18.41 -11.82 -0.91
C TYR A 10 -17.97 -11.27 -2.27
N ASP A 11 -18.61 -10.20 -2.75
CA ASP A 11 -18.23 -9.54 -4.01
C ASP A 11 -16.81 -8.95 -3.93
N THR A 12 -16.43 -8.40 -2.77
CA THR A 12 -15.08 -7.90 -2.51
C THR A 12 -14.04 -9.01 -2.65
N ARG A 13 -14.21 -10.13 -1.93
CA ARG A 13 -13.28 -11.26 -1.96
C ARG A 13 -13.13 -11.82 -3.37
N LYS A 14 -14.25 -11.96 -4.08
CA LYS A 14 -14.25 -12.42 -5.47
C LYS A 14 -13.48 -11.47 -6.39
N ALA A 15 -13.66 -10.16 -6.24
CA ALA A 15 -12.91 -9.17 -7.02
C ALA A 15 -11.40 -9.22 -6.73
N ILE A 16 -10.98 -9.47 -5.48
CA ILE A 16 -9.57 -9.65 -5.12
C ILE A 16 -8.98 -10.94 -5.72
N GLU A 17 -9.75 -12.03 -5.72
CA GLU A 17 -9.35 -13.29 -6.37
C GLU A 17 -9.19 -13.13 -7.89
N GLU A 18 -10.14 -12.46 -8.54
CA GLU A 18 -10.08 -12.12 -9.97
C GLU A 18 -8.85 -11.26 -10.29
N LEU A 19 -8.56 -10.24 -9.48
CA LEU A 19 -7.37 -9.39 -9.59
C LEU A 19 -6.09 -10.22 -9.51
N ARG A 20 -5.99 -11.10 -8.51
CA ARG A 20 -4.83 -11.98 -8.33
C ARG A 20 -4.62 -12.89 -9.53
N GLY A 21 -5.71 -13.47 -10.06
CA GLY A 21 -5.67 -14.30 -11.27
C GLY A 21 -5.17 -13.52 -12.49
N ARG A 22 -5.63 -12.28 -12.69
CA ARG A 22 -5.17 -11.42 -13.80
C ARG A 22 -3.67 -11.09 -13.68
N PHE A 23 -3.18 -10.70 -12.51
CA PHE A 23 -1.76 -10.41 -12.35
C PHE A 23 -0.85 -11.64 -12.50
N GLN A 24 -1.31 -12.81 -12.03
CA GLN A 24 -0.60 -14.06 -12.27
C GLN A 24 -0.55 -14.39 -13.75
N GLY A 25 -1.66 -14.21 -14.48
CA GLY A 25 -1.70 -14.36 -15.93
C GLY A 25 -0.71 -13.46 -16.66
N LEU A 26 -0.61 -12.18 -16.26
CA LEU A 26 0.38 -11.24 -16.81
C LEU A 26 1.82 -11.69 -16.54
N THR A 27 2.10 -12.18 -15.34
CA THR A 27 3.44 -12.67 -14.97
C THR A 27 3.82 -13.92 -15.77
N THR A 28 2.87 -14.84 -16.01
CA THR A 28 3.09 -16.01 -16.85
C THR A 28 3.32 -15.61 -18.31
N ALA A 29 2.50 -14.71 -18.86
CA ALA A 29 2.67 -14.19 -20.20
C ALA A 29 4.02 -13.48 -20.40
N LEU A 30 4.49 -12.75 -19.39
CA LEU A 30 5.81 -12.13 -19.39
C LEU A 30 6.92 -13.20 -19.49
N LYS A 31 6.83 -14.29 -18.73
CA LYS A 31 7.82 -15.38 -18.71
C LYS A 31 7.83 -16.22 -19.99
N GLU A 32 6.67 -16.36 -20.63
CA GLU A 32 6.49 -17.16 -21.85
C GLU A 32 6.58 -16.31 -23.14
N SER A 33 6.83 -15.01 -23.01
CA SER A 33 6.85 -14.10 -24.16
C SER A 33 7.99 -14.42 -25.12
N SER A 34 7.67 -14.49 -26.41
CA SER A 34 8.64 -14.57 -27.51
C SER A 34 9.15 -13.19 -27.96
N GLN A 35 8.68 -12.11 -27.35
CA GLN A 35 9.08 -10.73 -27.68
C GLN A 35 10.44 -10.39 -27.07
N SER A 36 10.99 -9.22 -27.45
CA SER A 36 12.18 -8.73 -26.75
C SER A 36 11.87 -8.45 -25.26
N PRO A 37 12.84 -8.61 -24.34
CA PRO A 37 12.62 -8.35 -22.92
C PRO A 37 12.09 -6.94 -22.63
N LEU A 38 12.51 -5.94 -23.43
CA LEU A 38 12.05 -4.57 -23.33
C LEU A 38 10.56 -4.43 -23.70
N GLU A 39 10.15 -4.98 -24.84
CA GLU A 39 8.76 -4.94 -25.30
C GLU A 39 7.82 -5.71 -24.36
N ALA A 40 8.25 -6.90 -23.91
CA ALA A 40 7.48 -7.70 -22.96
C ALA A 40 7.29 -6.97 -21.62
N SER A 41 8.33 -6.29 -21.13
CA SER A 41 8.25 -5.48 -19.90
C SER A 41 7.36 -4.26 -20.05
N LEU A 42 7.42 -3.58 -21.21
CA LEU A 42 6.54 -2.45 -21.52
C LEU A 42 5.07 -2.89 -21.55
N HIS A 43 4.77 -3.98 -22.25
CA HIS A 43 3.43 -4.55 -22.32
C HIS A 43 2.92 -4.98 -20.95
N PHE A 44 3.77 -5.64 -20.15
CA PHE A 44 3.44 -5.96 -18.76
C PHE A 44 3.08 -4.72 -17.95
N CYS A 45 3.88 -3.65 -18.01
CA CYS A 45 3.60 -2.42 -17.25
C CYS A 45 2.27 -1.77 -17.68
N GLN A 46 1.96 -1.74 -18.98
CA GLN A 46 0.71 -1.17 -19.50
C GLN A 46 -0.50 -1.96 -19.02
N GLU A 47 -0.49 -3.28 -19.22
CA GLU A 47 -1.59 -4.15 -18.81
C GLU A 47 -1.74 -4.16 -17.29
N PHE A 48 -0.64 -4.19 -16.53
CA PHE A 48 -0.66 -4.13 -15.07
C PHE A 48 -1.35 -2.84 -14.58
N CYS A 49 -0.98 -1.68 -15.13
CA CYS A 49 -1.64 -0.41 -14.84
C CYS A 49 -3.14 -0.45 -15.14
N GLN A 50 -3.51 -0.98 -16.31
CA GLN A 50 -4.91 -1.06 -16.73
C GLN A 50 -5.73 -1.93 -15.78
N VAL A 51 -5.25 -3.12 -15.46
CA VAL A 51 -5.89 -4.05 -14.51
C VAL A 51 -6.06 -3.38 -13.15
N LEU A 52 -5.02 -2.70 -12.65
CA LEU A 52 -5.04 -2.04 -11.36
C LEU A 52 -6.06 -0.90 -11.31
N VAL A 53 -6.06 0.00 -12.30
CA VAL A 53 -6.99 1.13 -12.36
C VAL A 53 -8.44 0.65 -12.48
N GLU A 54 -8.67 -0.39 -13.28
CA GLU A 54 -10.00 -1.00 -13.43
C GLU A 54 -10.52 -1.56 -12.10
N HIS A 55 -9.68 -2.24 -11.32
CA HIS A 55 -10.10 -2.82 -10.03
C HIS A 55 -10.15 -1.79 -8.90
N ALA A 56 -9.17 -0.89 -8.82
CA ALA A 56 -9.16 0.18 -7.83
C ALA A 56 -10.34 1.13 -8.02
N GLY A 57 -10.74 1.41 -9.27
CA GLY A 57 -11.90 2.24 -9.59
C GLY A 57 -13.25 1.65 -9.18
N ARG A 58 -13.33 0.35 -8.81
CA ARG A 58 -14.55 -0.28 -8.26
C ARG A 58 -14.82 0.17 -6.83
N TRP A 59 -13.80 0.70 -6.14
CA TRP A 59 -13.87 1.10 -4.74
C TRP A 59 -13.73 2.62 -4.65
N LYS A 60 -14.61 3.25 -3.87
CA LYS A 60 -14.44 4.67 -3.54
C LYS A 60 -13.59 4.79 -2.28
N THR A 61 -12.43 5.41 -2.43
CA THR A 61 -11.47 5.65 -1.34
C THR A 61 -12.09 6.35 -0.12
N ASP A 62 -13.11 7.20 -0.34
CA ASP A 62 -13.81 7.94 0.71
C ASP A 62 -14.85 7.11 1.48
N GLU A 63 -15.36 6.02 0.91
CA GLU A 63 -16.46 5.22 1.50
C GLU A 63 -15.96 3.91 2.13
N ASP A 64 -14.96 3.25 1.52
CA ASP A 64 -14.43 1.97 2.00
C ASP A 64 -12.97 1.77 1.54
N PRO A 65 -11.98 2.29 2.29
CA PRO A 65 -10.57 2.23 1.90
C PRO A 65 -9.89 0.89 2.22
N LEU A 66 -10.54 -0.01 2.98
CA LEU A 66 -9.94 -1.29 3.38
C LEU A 66 -9.78 -2.27 2.19
N PRO A 67 -10.80 -2.48 1.32
CA PRO A 67 -10.63 -3.29 0.11
C PRO A 67 -9.54 -2.76 -0.82
N LEU A 68 -9.36 -1.43 -0.88
CA LEU A 68 -8.28 -0.82 -1.66
C LEU A 68 -6.91 -1.21 -1.11
N LEU A 69 -6.76 -1.33 0.21
CA LEU A 69 -5.50 -1.77 0.80
C LEU A 69 -5.15 -3.19 0.32
N GLU A 70 -6.13 -4.10 0.27
CA GLU A 70 -5.93 -5.44 -0.29
C GLU A 70 -5.55 -5.39 -1.78
N VAL A 71 -6.23 -4.56 -2.58
CA VAL A 71 -5.90 -4.36 -4.00
C VAL A 71 -4.43 -3.94 -4.17
N TYR A 72 -3.98 -2.92 -3.44
CA TYR A 72 -2.58 -2.47 -3.51
C TYR A 72 -1.61 -3.53 -2.97
N THR A 73 -1.97 -4.26 -1.92
CA THR A 73 -1.17 -5.36 -1.38
C THR A 73 -0.91 -6.41 -2.46
N VAL A 74 -1.98 -6.89 -3.10
CA VAL A 74 -1.92 -7.88 -4.17
C VAL A 74 -1.13 -7.35 -5.36
N ALA A 75 -1.33 -6.10 -5.76
CA ALA A 75 -0.60 -5.47 -6.85
C ALA A 75 0.91 -5.43 -6.57
N ILE A 76 1.33 -4.91 -5.41
CA ILE A 76 2.74 -4.77 -5.05
C ILE A 76 3.43 -6.14 -4.97
N VAL A 77 2.81 -7.13 -4.33
CA VAL A 77 3.37 -8.49 -4.24
C VAL A 77 3.49 -9.11 -5.63
N SER A 78 2.47 -8.96 -6.48
CA SER A 78 2.49 -9.51 -7.83
C SER A 78 3.58 -8.87 -8.70
N PHE A 79 3.74 -7.54 -8.60
CA PHE A 79 4.82 -6.83 -9.28
C PHE A 79 6.20 -7.31 -8.82
N ALA A 80 6.40 -7.45 -7.50
CA ALA A 80 7.64 -7.94 -6.93
C ALA A 80 7.99 -9.37 -7.42
N GLN A 81 6.99 -10.24 -7.57
CA GLN A 81 7.18 -11.59 -8.14
C GLN A 81 7.55 -11.58 -9.63
N ALA A 82 7.10 -10.58 -10.38
CA ALA A 82 7.44 -10.40 -11.79
C ALA A 82 8.78 -9.68 -11.99
N ALA A 83 9.27 -8.94 -10.99
CA ALA A 83 10.43 -8.05 -11.10
C ALA A 83 11.70 -8.74 -11.65
N SER A 84 11.96 -9.99 -11.27
CA SER A 84 13.11 -10.76 -11.77
C SER A 84 13.06 -11.06 -13.28
N CYS A 85 11.88 -10.96 -13.89
CA CYS A 85 11.66 -11.21 -15.32
C CYS A 85 11.55 -9.93 -16.13
N LEU A 86 11.54 -8.77 -15.48
CA LEU A 86 11.44 -7.46 -16.14
C LEU A 86 12.82 -6.97 -16.58
N SER A 87 12.85 -6.30 -17.72
CA SER A 87 14.07 -5.72 -18.27
C SER A 87 14.45 -4.44 -17.53
N SER A 88 15.73 -4.34 -17.14
CA SER A 88 16.32 -3.12 -16.57
C SER A 88 16.38 -1.96 -17.55
N GLU A 89 16.26 -2.23 -18.86
CA GLU A 89 16.22 -1.20 -19.91
C GLU A 89 14.85 -0.50 -19.99
N CYS A 90 13.83 -1.05 -19.34
CA CYS A 90 12.48 -0.48 -19.36
C CYS A 90 12.29 0.55 -18.23
N GLU A 91 12.34 1.84 -18.57
CA GLU A 91 12.15 2.94 -17.60
C GLU A 91 10.77 2.93 -16.91
N ASN A 92 9.77 2.29 -17.52
CA ASN A 92 8.42 2.18 -16.95
C ASN A 92 8.37 1.27 -15.72
N VAL A 93 9.29 0.31 -15.60
CA VAL A 93 9.34 -0.65 -14.48
C VAL A 93 9.58 0.08 -13.14
N PRO A 94 10.69 0.84 -12.95
CA PRO A 94 10.91 1.58 -11.71
C PRO A 94 9.87 2.69 -11.51
N LEU A 95 9.42 3.35 -12.58
CA LEU A 95 8.42 4.43 -12.48
C LEU A 95 7.07 3.90 -11.98
N LEU A 96 6.61 2.77 -12.51
CA LEU A 96 5.36 2.15 -12.08
C LEU A 96 5.41 1.75 -10.61
N LEU A 97 6.51 1.12 -10.19
CA LEU A 97 6.69 0.73 -8.79
C LEU A 97 6.70 1.94 -7.85
N GLU A 98 7.35 3.03 -8.23
CA GLU A 98 7.34 4.28 -7.45
C GLU A 98 5.92 4.86 -7.34
N LYS A 99 5.17 4.93 -8.46
CA LYS A 99 3.78 5.40 -8.45
C LYS A 99 2.88 4.50 -7.60
N LEU A 100 3.05 3.18 -7.71
CA LEU A 100 2.31 2.21 -6.92
C LEU A 100 2.57 2.38 -5.43
N ALA A 101 3.83 2.59 -5.05
CA ALA A 101 4.22 2.81 -3.67
C ALA A 101 3.64 4.12 -3.11
N LEU A 102 3.69 5.20 -3.88
CA LEU A 102 3.12 6.49 -3.51
C LEU A 102 1.60 6.42 -3.32
N SER A 103 0.88 5.85 -4.28
CA SER A 103 -0.58 5.70 -4.17
C SER A 103 -1.00 4.83 -2.98
N CYS A 104 -0.23 3.77 -2.68
CA CYS A 104 -0.46 2.97 -1.49
C CYS A 104 -0.20 3.79 -0.21
N ALA A 105 0.88 4.58 -0.16
CA ALA A 105 1.16 5.45 0.99
C ALA A 105 0.09 6.54 1.19
N GLU A 106 -0.44 7.11 0.11
CA GLU A 106 -1.57 8.05 0.17
C GLU A 106 -2.82 7.38 0.73
N LEU A 107 -3.14 6.17 0.26
CA LEU A 107 -4.25 5.39 0.81
C LEU A 107 -4.07 5.12 2.31
N LEU A 108 -2.85 4.73 2.72
CA LEU A 108 -2.52 4.50 4.12
C LEU A 108 -2.83 5.72 5.01
N LEU A 109 -2.62 6.94 4.49
CA LEU A 109 -2.96 8.20 5.18
C LEU A 109 -4.47 8.51 5.20
N LEU A 110 -5.25 7.85 4.35
CA LEU A 110 -6.72 7.97 4.30
C LEU A 110 -7.42 6.87 5.09
N LEU A 111 -6.69 5.83 5.52
CA LEU A 111 -7.27 4.72 6.28
C LEU A 111 -7.82 5.20 7.64
N PRO A 112 -8.92 4.59 8.11
CA PRO A 112 -9.46 4.88 9.43
C PRO A 112 -8.42 4.59 10.52
N GLN A 113 -8.57 5.24 11.67
CA GLN A 113 -7.66 5.05 12.81
C GLN A 113 -7.56 3.58 13.26
N HIS A 114 -8.61 2.81 13.03
CA HIS A 114 -8.68 1.40 13.39
C HIS A 114 -8.79 0.52 12.13
N VAL A 115 -7.66 -0.01 11.68
CA VAL A 115 -7.60 -1.06 10.65
C VAL A 115 -7.67 -2.43 11.36
N PRO A 116 -8.42 -3.40 10.83
CA PRO A 116 -8.43 -4.76 11.40
C PRO A 116 -7.01 -5.32 11.50
N ILE A 117 -6.64 -5.84 12.68
CA ILE A 117 -5.28 -6.33 12.95
C ILE A 117 -4.84 -7.40 11.94
N ALA A 118 -5.73 -8.35 11.63
CA ALA A 118 -5.44 -9.41 10.66
C ALA A 118 -5.07 -8.85 9.27
N LEU A 119 -5.79 -7.82 8.80
CA LEU A 119 -5.53 -7.16 7.53
C LEU A 119 -4.18 -6.42 7.56
N TRP A 120 -3.89 -5.74 8.68
CA TRP A 120 -2.65 -5.01 8.86
C TRP A 120 -1.43 -5.94 8.91
N GLU A 121 -1.49 -7.03 9.66
CA GLU A 121 -0.42 -8.03 9.74
C GLU A 121 -0.15 -8.69 8.38
N GLU A 122 -1.19 -8.99 7.61
CA GLU A 122 -1.06 -9.51 6.24
C GLU A 122 -0.38 -8.48 5.32
N PHE A 123 -0.79 -7.21 5.40
CA PHE A 123 -0.15 -6.12 4.67
C PHE A 123 1.34 -6.00 5.03
N GLN A 124 1.68 -6.00 6.32
CA GLN A 124 3.06 -5.92 6.82
C GLN A 124 3.93 -7.07 6.30
N SER A 125 3.43 -8.30 6.42
CA SER A 125 4.12 -9.50 5.93
C SER A 125 4.35 -9.43 4.42
N SER A 126 3.31 -9.01 3.69
CA SER A 126 3.34 -8.85 2.23
C SER A 126 4.33 -7.78 1.78
N MET A 127 4.33 -6.60 2.41
CA MET A 127 5.27 -5.52 2.09
C MET A 127 6.71 -5.92 2.38
N LYS A 128 6.95 -6.63 3.50
CA LYS A 128 8.29 -7.14 3.83
C LYS A 128 8.78 -8.14 2.79
N SER A 129 7.92 -9.07 2.37
CA SER A 129 8.22 -10.06 1.33
C SER A 129 8.50 -9.40 -0.02
N ALA A 130 7.62 -8.49 -0.46
CA ALA A 130 7.77 -7.75 -1.70
C ALA A 130 9.06 -6.89 -1.71
N HIS A 131 9.39 -6.25 -0.59
CA HIS A 131 10.62 -5.49 -0.45
C HIS A 131 11.86 -6.36 -0.61
N SER A 132 11.88 -7.56 -0.03
CA SER A 132 12.99 -8.51 -0.19
C SER A 132 13.18 -8.92 -1.65
N LEU A 133 12.09 -9.29 -2.34
CA LEU A 133 12.14 -9.69 -3.74
C LEU A 133 12.63 -8.55 -4.66
N LEU A 134 12.21 -7.33 -4.38
CA LEU A 134 12.61 -6.15 -5.13
C LEU A 134 14.06 -5.74 -4.87
N GLN A 135 14.55 -5.92 -3.64
CA GLN A 135 15.98 -5.71 -3.34
C GLN A 135 16.86 -6.67 -4.13
N ASP A 136 16.46 -7.94 -4.24
CA ASP A 136 17.18 -8.94 -5.03
C ASP A 136 17.22 -8.59 -6.53
N SER A 137 16.19 -7.89 -7.04
CA SER A 137 16.17 -7.36 -8.42
C SER A 137 16.86 -6.00 -8.58
N GLY A 138 17.42 -5.42 -7.51
CA GLY A 138 18.11 -4.11 -7.53
C GLY A 138 17.18 -2.90 -7.40
N SER A 139 15.92 -3.09 -7.01
CA SER A 139 14.90 -2.05 -6.87
C SER A 139 14.76 -1.59 -5.41
N THR A 140 14.84 -0.27 -5.17
CA THR A 140 14.73 0.34 -3.83
C THR A 140 13.45 1.14 -3.62
N GLN A 141 12.59 1.25 -4.64
CA GLN A 141 11.42 2.14 -4.66
C GLN A 141 10.41 1.80 -3.54
N LEU A 142 10.30 0.53 -3.15
CA LEU A 142 9.39 0.09 -2.08
C LEU A 142 9.93 0.35 -0.66
N TYR A 143 11.17 0.84 -0.50
CA TYR A 143 11.80 0.98 0.81
C TYR A 143 10.98 1.86 1.77
N GLN A 144 10.54 3.03 1.31
CA GLN A 144 9.78 3.96 2.15
C GLN A 144 8.45 3.35 2.59
N LEU A 145 7.71 2.73 1.68
CA LEU A 145 6.45 2.06 1.99
C LEU A 145 6.66 0.88 2.95
N SER A 146 7.72 0.10 2.76
CA SER A 146 8.08 -1.02 3.65
C SER A 146 8.40 -0.54 5.08
N VAL A 147 9.09 0.59 5.23
CA VAL A 147 9.35 1.20 6.54
C VAL A 147 8.05 1.71 7.18
N LEU A 148 7.17 2.34 6.39
CA LEU A 148 5.85 2.80 6.86
C LEU A 148 4.98 1.63 7.33
N ALA A 149 4.96 0.53 6.57
CA ALA A 149 4.20 -0.68 6.92
C ALA A 149 4.71 -1.29 8.24
N GLN A 150 6.01 -1.28 8.50
CA GLN A 150 6.61 -1.88 9.71
C GLN A 150 6.29 -1.16 11.03
N GLN A 151 5.65 0.01 11.02
CA GLN A 151 5.16 0.62 12.25
C GLN A 151 3.88 -0.10 12.72
N ASP A 152 3.53 0.02 14.02
CA ASP A 152 2.32 -0.58 14.63
C ASP A 152 0.99 0.03 14.13
N GLY A 153 1.00 0.57 12.90
CA GLY A 153 -0.06 1.33 12.26
C GLY A 153 0.43 2.70 11.82
N VAL A 154 -0.10 3.20 10.70
CA VAL A 154 0.16 4.57 10.18
C VAL A 154 -0.07 5.64 11.25
N TRP A 155 -1.00 5.39 12.17
CA TRP A 155 -1.40 6.28 13.27
C TRP A 155 -0.79 5.94 14.64
N SER A 156 0.05 4.91 14.74
CA SER A 156 0.77 4.60 16.00
C SER A 156 1.67 5.77 16.44
N ASN A 157 2.02 6.66 15.51
CA ASN A 157 2.65 7.93 15.80
C ASN A 157 1.67 8.88 16.49
N THR A 158 1.87 9.11 17.79
CA THR A 158 1.05 10.00 18.63
C THR A 158 0.93 11.43 18.06
N THR A 159 1.95 11.92 17.37
CA THR A 159 1.91 13.24 16.71
C THR A 159 0.93 13.26 15.55
N LEU A 160 0.95 12.24 14.68
CA LEU A 160 0.02 12.14 13.55
C LEU A 160 -1.43 11.93 14.03
N SER A 161 -1.62 11.07 15.04
CA SER A 161 -2.92 10.89 15.71
C SER A 161 -3.46 12.19 16.32
N SER A 162 -2.60 13.00 16.95
CA SER A 162 -2.97 14.29 17.55
C SER A 162 -3.38 15.33 16.50
N ILE A 163 -2.63 15.41 15.40
CA ILE A 163 -2.90 16.36 14.30
C ILE A 163 -4.26 16.10 13.66
N LEU A 164 -4.61 14.83 13.39
CA LEU A 164 -5.89 14.50 12.76
C LEU A 164 -7.08 14.50 13.69
N SER A 165 -6.85 14.24 14.99
CA SER A 165 -7.90 14.37 15.99
C SER A 165 -8.27 15.84 16.28
N ASN A 166 -7.61 16.81 15.63
CA ASN A 166 -7.68 18.24 15.97
C ASN A 166 -7.44 18.52 17.47
N GLN A 167 -6.79 17.59 18.15
CA GLN A 167 -6.38 17.79 19.54
C GLN A 167 -5.08 18.56 19.47
N THR A 168 -5.13 19.82 19.87
CA THR A 168 -3.91 20.57 20.14
C THR A 168 -3.07 19.74 21.12
N PRO A 169 -1.79 19.43 20.80
CA PRO A 169 -0.94 18.78 21.77
C PRO A 169 -0.96 19.66 23.01
N GLN A 170 -1.43 19.11 24.14
CA GLN A 170 -1.32 19.81 25.43
C GLN A 170 0.15 20.20 25.57
N PRO A 171 0.48 21.49 25.73
CA PRO A 171 1.86 21.86 26.01
C PRO A 171 2.27 21.08 27.25
N GLU A 172 3.36 20.33 27.13
CA GLU A 172 3.98 19.62 28.23
C GLU A 172 4.03 20.59 29.41
N GLN A 173 3.37 20.21 30.52
CA GLN A 173 3.39 20.99 31.73
C GLN A 173 4.84 21.07 32.21
N GLY A 174 5.52 22.13 31.76
CA GLY A 174 6.80 22.54 32.28
C GLY A 174 6.64 22.79 33.76
N PHE A 175 7.05 21.82 34.55
CA PHE A 175 7.58 22.06 35.88
C PHE A 175 8.51 23.26 35.80
N LEU A 176 8.31 24.28 36.63
CA LEU A 176 9.34 25.04 37.35
C LEU A 176 8.67 26.16 38.21
N PRO A 177 9.35 26.68 39.25
CA PRO A 177 8.91 26.50 40.63
C PRO A 177 8.37 27.78 41.28
N ASN A 178 7.70 27.55 42.41
CA ASN A 178 7.27 28.53 43.40
C ASN A 178 8.37 29.56 43.74
N THR A 179 8.20 30.82 43.34
CA THR A 179 8.90 31.95 43.96
C THR A 179 7.91 33.02 44.37
N ASN A 180 7.66 33.07 45.68
CA ASN A 180 7.08 34.21 46.39
C ASN A 180 7.92 35.47 46.09
N PHE A 181 7.33 36.48 45.46
CA PHE A 181 7.85 37.85 45.49
C PHE A 181 6.79 38.76 46.12
N LYS A 182 6.95 39.04 47.41
CA LYS A 182 6.31 40.15 48.12
C LYS A 182 7.00 41.44 47.68
N ILE A 183 6.23 42.43 47.26
CA ILE A 183 6.71 43.82 47.17
C ILE A 183 5.94 44.63 48.21
N SER A 184 6.71 45.32 49.05
CA SER A 184 6.30 46.23 50.12
C SER A 184 5.71 47.54 49.60
#